data_AF-A0A519YT69-F1
#
_entry.id   AF-A0A519YT69-F1
#
_cell.length_a   1.000
_cell.length_b   1.000
_cell.length_c   1.000
_cell.angle_alpha   90.00
_cell.angle_beta   90.00
_cell.angle_gamma   90.00
#
_symmetry.space_group_name_H-M   'P 1'
#
loop_
_entity.id
_entity.type
_entity.pdbx_description
1 polymer ?
#
loop_
_entity_poly.entity_id
_entity_poly.type
_entity_poly.pdbx_seq_one_letter_code
_entity_poly.pdbx_strand_id
1 'polypeptide(L)'
;MSAVQRKWQLDSYGPLPVPKKGQTIALTPGNAAIYYKIVGQYEHNANIGWKDGMITQNGQPLTSYTIKQNYYFMMGDNRHNSEDSRFWGFVPEDHIVGKAVLIWLSLDPFGDAWHKVRWGRLLHTID
;
A
#
# COMPACT_ATOMS: atom_id res chain seq x y z
N MET A 1 11.67 -11.29 -7.64
CA MET A 1 12.17 -9.95 -8.07
C MET A 1 11.72 -9.72 -9.50
N SER A 2 11.25 -8.51 -9.85
CA SER A 2 10.74 -8.17 -11.19
C SER A 2 11.77 -8.47 -12.28
N ALA A 3 11.35 -9.02 -13.42
CA ALA A 3 12.26 -9.28 -14.54
C ALA A 3 12.67 -7.98 -15.28
N VAL A 4 11.92 -6.89 -15.08
CA VAL A 4 12.20 -5.58 -15.66
C VAL A 4 12.66 -4.61 -14.57
N GLN A 5 13.81 -3.97 -14.81
CA GLN A 5 14.36 -2.93 -13.94
C GLN A 5 13.55 -1.62 -14.13
N ARG A 6 13.02 -1.08 -13.03
CA ARG A 6 12.29 0.19 -13.02
C ARG A 6 13.23 1.30 -12.57
N LYS A 7 13.06 2.51 -13.09
CA LYS A 7 13.79 3.72 -12.64
C LYS A 7 13.18 4.35 -11.37
N TRP A 8 12.37 3.61 -10.62
CA TRP A 8 11.66 4.14 -9.45
C TRP A 8 12.63 4.33 -8.30
N GLN A 9 12.49 5.47 -7.64
CA GLN A 9 13.21 5.85 -6.44
C GLN A 9 12.22 6.33 -5.38
N LEU A 10 12.68 6.49 -4.13
CA LEU A 10 11.82 6.93 -3.03
C LEU A 10 11.18 8.30 -3.29
N ASP A 11 11.92 9.18 -3.97
CA ASP A 11 11.50 10.55 -4.32
C ASP A 11 10.82 10.62 -5.69
N SER A 12 11.03 9.62 -6.55
CA SER A 12 10.49 9.56 -7.91
C SER A 12 9.91 8.18 -8.16
N TYR A 13 8.68 8.00 -7.66
CA TYR A 13 7.98 6.73 -7.68
C TYR A 13 6.91 6.71 -8.78
N GLY A 14 6.93 5.69 -9.63
CA GLY A 14 5.86 5.47 -10.62
C GLY A 14 6.20 5.88 -12.06
N PRO A 15 5.22 5.78 -12.98
CA PRO A 15 3.78 5.63 -12.72
C PRO A 15 3.37 4.25 -12.19
N LEU A 16 2.53 4.21 -11.14
CA LEU A 16 1.98 2.98 -10.54
C LEU A 16 0.44 2.99 -10.62
N PRO A 17 -0.17 2.21 -11.52
CA PRO A 17 -1.63 2.06 -11.56
C PRO A 17 -2.12 1.31 -10.33
N VAL A 18 -3.04 1.91 -9.58
CA VAL A 18 -3.71 1.26 -8.45
C VAL A 18 -4.86 0.40 -8.98
N PRO A 19 -4.90 -0.92 -8.68
CA PRO A 19 -5.97 -1.77 -9.15
C PRO A 19 -7.27 -1.53 -8.39
N LYS A 20 -8.41 -1.69 -9.08
CA LYS A 20 -9.75 -1.60 -8.48
C LYS A 20 -10.53 -2.89 -8.63
N LYS A 21 -11.52 -3.10 -7.77
CA LYS A 21 -12.40 -4.27 -7.83
C LYS A 21 -13.01 -4.44 -9.22
N GLY A 22 -12.99 -5.68 -9.73
CA GLY A 22 -13.51 -6.05 -11.04
C GLY A 22 -12.61 -5.68 -12.23
N GLN A 23 -11.48 -4.98 -12.00
CA GLN A 23 -10.52 -4.72 -13.06
C GLN A 23 -9.76 -6.00 -13.41
N THR A 24 -9.75 -6.36 -14.70
CA THR A 24 -8.83 -7.37 -15.21
C THR A 24 -7.51 -6.70 -15.61
N ILE A 25 -6.40 -7.18 -15.05
CA ILE A 25 -5.05 -6.72 -15.37
C ILE A 25 -4.31 -7.79 -16.17
N ALA A 26 -3.56 -7.35 -17.17
CA ALA A 26 -2.58 -8.21 -17.84
C ALA A 26 -1.33 -8.31 -16.96
N LEU A 27 -0.92 -9.53 -16.65
CA LEU A 27 0.30 -9.81 -15.89
C LEU A 27 1.44 -10.10 -16.86
N THR A 28 2.54 -9.39 -16.67
CA THR A 28 3.76 -9.49 -17.45
C THR A 28 4.97 -9.59 -16.52
N PRO A 29 6.14 -10.06 -16.99
CA PRO A 29 7.33 -10.14 -16.14
C PRO A 29 7.76 -8.78 -15.55
N GLY A 30 7.31 -7.67 -16.15
CA GLY A 30 7.59 -6.32 -15.68
C GLY A 30 6.63 -5.78 -14.62
N ASN A 31 5.44 -6.35 -14.47
CA ASN A 31 4.44 -5.89 -13.46
C ASN A 31 4.00 -6.98 -12.47
N ALA A 32 4.26 -8.26 -12.74
CA ALA A 32 3.85 -9.39 -11.90
C ALA A 32 4.28 -9.22 -10.44
N ALA A 33 5.49 -8.69 -10.22
CA ALA A 33 5.99 -8.45 -8.86
C ALA A 33 5.17 -7.40 -8.08
N ILE A 34 4.58 -6.41 -8.77
CA ILE A 34 3.74 -5.38 -8.13
C ILE A 34 2.46 -6.00 -7.59
N TYR A 35 1.85 -6.88 -8.37
CA TYR A 35 0.54 -7.48 -8.06
C TYR A 35 0.65 -8.80 -7.30
N TYR A 36 1.86 -9.32 -7.05
CA TYR A 36 2.04 -10.61 -6.37
C TYR A 36 1.37 -10.66 -4.99
N LYS A 37 1.50 -9.62 -4.16
CA LYS A 37 0.84 -9.60 -2.84
C LYS A 37 -0.69 -9.64 -2.96
N ILE A 38 -1.24 -8.95 -3.96
CA ILE A 38 -2.68 -8.97 -4.23
C ILE A 38 -3.13 -10.40 -4.55
N VAL A 39 -2.51 -11.01 -5.56
CA VAL A 39 -2.93 -12.33 -6.06
C VAL A 39 -2.61 -13.44 -5.04
N GLY A 40 -1.41 -13.42 -4.46
CA GLY A 40 -0.88 -14.53 -3.65
C GLY A 40 -1.15 -14.42 -2.15
N GLN A 41 -1.36 -13.22 -1.61
CA GLN A 41 -1.51 -13.03 -0.16
C GLN A 41 -2.89 -12.51 0.22
N TYR A 42 -3.37 -11.46 -0.44
CA TYR A 42 -4.60 -10.77 -0.03
C TYR A 42 -5.87 -11.41 -0.58
N GLU A 43 -5.86 -11.96 -1.80
CA GLU A 43 -7.08 -12.50 -2.42
C GLU A 43 -7.25 -14.02 -2.28
N HIS A 44 -6.48 -14.62 -1.35
CA HIS A 44 -6.59 -16.02 -0.91
C HIS A 44 -6.67 -17.06 -2.03
N ASN A 45 -5.93 -16.86 -3.12
CA ASN A 45 -5.88 -17.83 -4.22
C ASN A 45 -5.04 -19.05 -3.84
N ALA A 46 -5.54 -20.25 -4.16
CA ALA A 46 -4.79 -21.49 -3.96
C ALA A 46 -3.70 -21.66 -5.02
N ASN A 47 -2.63 -22.36 -4.64
CA ASN A 47 -1.55 -22.81 -5.53
C ASN A 47 -0.86 -21.68 -6.31
N ILE A 48 -0.70 -20.52 -5.67
CA ILE A 48 0.07 -19.41 -6.24
C ILE A 48 1.55 -19.62 -5.97
N GLY A 49 2.37 -19.44 -7.02
CA GLY A 49 3.82 -19.51 -6.95
C GLY A 49 4.48 -18.36 -7.69
N TRP A 50 5.81 -18.43 -7.75
CA TRP A 50 6.64 -17.50 -8.51
C TRP A 50 7.66 -18.29 -9.34
N LYS A 51 7.73 -18.02 -10.64
CA LYS A 51 8.70 -18.63 -11.54
C LYS A 51 9.01 -17.69 -12.69
N ASP A 52 10.28 -17.55 -13.06
CA ASP A 52 10.73 -16.79 -14.24
C ASP A 52 10.18 -15.35 -14.32
N GLY A 53 10.10 -14.67 -13.18
CA GLY A 53 9.62 -13.28 -13.11
C GLY A 53 8.09 -13.14 -13.15
N MET A 54 7.35 -14.25 -13.12
CA MET A 54 5.91 -14.31 -13.24
C MET A 54 5.25 -14.93 -12.00
N ILE A 55 4.01 -14.49 -11.76
CA ILE A 55 3.08 -15.20 -10.87
C ILE A 55 2.69 -16.51 -11.56
N THR A 56 2.68 -17.62 -10.85
CA THR A 56 2.15 -18.89 -11.36
C THR A 56 0.92 -19.31 -10.57
N GLN A 57 -0.02 -20.00 -11.23
CA GLN A 57 -1.15 -20.66 -10.58
C GLN A 57 -1.18 -22.12 -11.07
N ASN A 58 -1.17 -23.07 -10.15
CA ASN A 58 -1.06 -24.51 -10.47
C ASN A 58 0.16 -24.84 -11.36
N GLY A 59 1.27 -24.13 -11.14
CA GLY A 59 2.51 -24.30 -11.90
C GLY A 59 2.54 -23.65 -13.28
N GLN A 60 1.41 -23.09 -13.76
CA GLN A 60 1.34 -22.39 -15.05
C GLN A 60 1.47 -20.87 -14.86
N PRO A 61 2.12 -20.12 -15.76
CA PRO A 61 2.18 -18.67 -15.70
C PRO A 61 0.79 -18.04 -15.75
N LEU A 62 0.49 -17.16 -14.80
CA LEU A 62 -0.74 -16.38 -14.76
C LEU A 62 -0.53 -15.09 -15.57
N THR A 63 -1.22 -14.97 -16.72
CA THR A 63 -1.05 -13.86 -17.67
C THR A 63 -2.16 -12.82 -17.60
N SER A 64 -3.28 -13.14 -16.94
CA SER A 64 -4.33 -12.19 -16.63
C SER A 64 -4.94 -12.50 -15.26
N TYR A 65 -5.44 -11.47 -14.59
CA TYR A 65 -6.08 -11.64 -13.29
C TYR A 65 -7.17 -10.59 -13.08
N THR A 66 -8.31 -11.00 -12.51
CA THR A 66 -9.41 -10.09 -12.16
C THR A 66 -9.41 -9.83 -10.66
N ILE A 67 -9.26 -8.57 -10.31
CA ILE A 67 -9.14 -8.08 -8.94
C ILE A 67 -10.47 -8.24 -8.18
N LYS A 68 -10.44 -8.82 -6.98
CA LYS A 68 -11.64 -9.15 -6.19
C LYS A 68 -12.08 -8.05 -5.23
N GLN A 69 -11.18 -7.12 -4.87
CA GLN A 69 -11.48 -6.00 -3.97
C GLN A 69 -10.72 -4.71 -4.33
N ASN A 70 -11.08 -3.59 -3.69
CA ASN A 70 -10.34 -2.36 -3.92
C ASN A 70 -9.00 -2.36 -3.20
N TYR A 71 -8.05 -1.62 -3.76
CA TYR A 71 -6.71 -1.44 -3.23
C TYR A 71 -6.35 0.02 -3.19
N TYR A 72 -5.48 0.38 -2.25
CA TYR A 72 -5.08 1.74 -1.97
C TYR A 72 -3.58 1.83 -1.91
N PHE A 73 -3.07 2.95 -2.41
CA PHE A 73 -1.68 3.35 -2.21
C PHE A 73 -1.65 4.40 -1.09
N MET A 74 -0.96 4.09 0.00
CA MET A 74 -0.82 5.00 1.14
C MET A 74 0.59 5.57 1.16
N MET A 75 0.69 6.87 1.42
CA MET A 75 1.95 7.57 1.58
C MET A 75 1.89 8.41 2.86
N GLY A 76 2.92 8.33 3.69
CA GLY A 76 3.03 9.19 4.86
C GLY A 76 3.53 10.57 4.50
N ASP A 77 3.01 11.58 5.18
CA ASP A 77 3.37 12.99 4.96
C ASP A 77 4.86 13.25 5.18
N ASN A 78 5.47 12.59 6.17
CA ASN A 78 6.91 12.61 6.39
C ASN A 78 7.60 11.55 5.52
N ARG A 79 7.69 11.82 4.21
CA ARG A 79 8.15 10.85 3.18
C ARG A 79 9.47 10.16 3.48
N HIS A 80 10.46 10.86 4.03
CA HIS A 80 11.78 10.27 4.30
C HIS A 80 11.80 9.38 5.54
N ASN A 81 10.78 9.49 6.39
CA ASN A 81 10.66 8.76 7.65
C ASN A 81 9.31 8.04 7.76
N SER A 82 8.85 7.50 6.63
CA SER A 82 7.59 6.79 6.50
C SER A 82 7.82 5.49 5.76
N GLU A 83 7.58 4.37 6.44
CA GLU A 83 7.50 3.06 5.80
C GLU A 83 6.07 2.86 5.30
N ASP A 84 5.85 3.22 4.03
CA ASP A 84 4.51 3.23 3.41
C ASP A 84 4.46 2.35 2.13
N SER A 85 3.42 2.52 1.30
CA SER A 85 3.18 1.67 0.12
C SER A 85 4.34 1.63 -0.87
N ARG A 86 5.28 2.58 -0.81
CA ARG A 86 6.54 2.53 -1.57
C ARG A 86 7.39 1.31 -1.23
N PHE A 87 7.30 0.82 0.00
CA PHE A 87 8.08 -0.31 0.53
C PHE A 87 7.28 -1.61 0.53
N TRP A 88 6.05 -1.59 1.07
CA TRP A 88 5.27 -2.81 1.29
C TRP A 88 4.14 -3.05 0.28
N GLY A 89 3.88 -2.14 -0.66
CA GLY A 89 2.90 -2.30 -1.73
C GLY A 89 1.50 -1.77 -1.38
N PHE A 90 0.47 -2.30 -2.04
CA PHE A 90 -0.90 -1.81 -1.83
C PHE A 90 -1.53 -2.30 -0.52
N VAL A 91 -2.45 -1.51 0.02
CA VAL A 91 -3.35 -1.87 1.13
C VAL A 91 -4.68 -2.34 0.55
N PRO A 92 -5.18 -3.53 0.91
CA PRO A 92 -6.54 -3.94 0.56
C PRO A 92 -7.60 -3.16 1.34
N GLU A 93 -8.78 -3.00 0.76
CA GLU A 93 -9.93 -2.29 1.37
C GLU A 93 -10.32 -2.83 2.75
N ASP A 94 -10.26 -4.15 2.94
CA ASP A 94 -10.61 -4.82 4.20
C ASP A 94 -9.59 -4.60 5.34
N HIS A 95 -8.43 -4.01 5.06
CA HIS A 95 -7.44 -3.62 6.06
C HIS A 95 -7.59 -2.15 6.49
N ILE A 96 -8.54 -1.41 5.91
CA ILE A 96 -8.83 -0.02 6.29
C ILE A 96 -9.86 -0.02 7.41
N VAL A 97 -9.44 0.43 8.59
CA VAL A 97 -10.32 0.52 9.77
C VAL A 97 -11.22 1.76 9.70
N GLY A 98 -10.73 2.89 9.20
CA GLY A 98 -11.51 4.12 9.09
C GLY A 98 -10.69 5.38 8.81
N LYS A 99 -11.35 6.53 8.84
CA LYS A 99 -10.75 7.86 8.68
C LYS A 99 -10.47 8.48 10.06
N ALA A 100 -9.27 9.04 10.25
CA ALA A 100 -8.99 9.87 11.41
C ALA A 100 -9.74 11.21 11.28
N VAL A 101 -10.55 11.57 12.27
CA VAL A 101 -11.45 12.75 12.22
C VAL A 101 -11.18 13.79 13.31
N LEU A 102 -10.46 13.44 14.37
CA LEU A 102 -10.30 14.29 15.55
C LEU A 102 -8.97 14.05 16.25
N ILE A 103 -8.26 15.13 16.55
CA ILE A 103 -7.15 15.12 17.51
C ILE A 103 -7.75 15.36 18.90
N TRP A 104 -8.03 14.28 19.64
CA TRP A 104 -8.65 14.41 20.96
C TRP A 104 -7.68 14.93 22.04
N LEU A 105 -6.38 14.69 21.88
CA LEU A 105 -5.32 15.14 22.79
C LEU A 105 -4.00 15.32 22.04
N SER A 106 -3.23 16.35 22.42
CA SER A 106 -1.86 16.53 21.98
C SER A 106 -1.01 17.05 23.11
N LEU A 107 0.05 16.32 23.44
CA LEU A 107 0.98 16.65 24.52
C LEU A 107 2.36 16.99 23.97
N ASP A 108 3.03 17.94 24.61
CA ASP A 108 4.46 18.16 24.41
C ASP A 108 5.26 17.28 25.37
N PRO A 109 6.08 16.34 24.86
CA PRO A 109 6.89 15.48 25.72
C PRO A 109 7.97 16.26 26.51
N PHE A 110 8.31 17.47 26.09
CA PHE A 110 9.31 18.33 26.74
C PHE A 110 8.70 19.53 27.48
N GLY A 111 7.37 19.70 27.42
CA GLY A 111 6.67 20.79 28.11
C GLY A 111 6.61 20.57 29.62
N ASP A 112 6.77 21.67 30.38
CA ASP A 112 6.50 21.67 31.81
C ASP A 112 5.01 21.44 32.13
N ALA A 113 4.66 21.27 33.40
CA ALA A 113 3.28 20.98 33.81
C ALA A 113 2.24 22.01 33.33
N TRP A 114 2.64 23.26 33.07
CA TRP A 114 1.75 24.34 32.63
C TRP A 114 1.64 24.43 31.10
N HIS A 115 2.66 23.97 30.37
CA HIS A 115 2.74 24.03 28.91
C HIS A 115 2.68 22.65 28.23
N LYS A 116 2.34 21.61 29.00
CA LYS A 116 2.32 20.22 28.51
C LYS A 116 1.25 19.98 27.45
N VAL A 117 0.11 20.67 27.53
CA VAL A 117 -1.00 20.49 26.59
C VAL A 117 -0.88 21.48 25.43
N ARG A 118 -0.90 20.96 24.20
CA ARG A 118 -0.90 21.77 22.98
C ARG A 118 -2.34 22.19 22.64
N TRP A 119 -2.83 23.21 23.33
CA TRP A 119 -4.23 23.67 23.26
C TRP A 119 -4.73 23.95 21.83
N GLY A 120 -3.89 24.48 20.93
CA GLY A 120 -4.26 24.72 19.53
C GLY A 120 -4.51 23.47 18.68
N ARG A 121 -4.22 22.28 19.20
CA ARG A 121 -4.50 20.99 18.55
C ARG A 121 -5.59 20.19 19.28
N LEU A 122 -6.05 20.67 20.43
CA LEU A 122 -7.03 19.97 21.24
C LEU A 122 -8.40 20.07 20.56
N LEU A 123 -9.06 18.92 20.38
CA LEU A 123 -10.35 18.81 19.68
C LEU A 123 -10.33 19.36 18.25
N HIS A 124 -9.14 19.40 17.63
CA HIS A 124 -9.01 19.84 16.24
C HIS A 124 -9.54 18.76 15.30
N THR A 125 -10.49 19.11 14.44
CA THR A 125 -11.04 18.21 13.43
C THR A 125 -10.06 18.00 12.28
N ILE A 126 -10.13 16.84 11.63
CA ILE A 126 -9.31 16.53 10.46
C ILE A 126 -10.26 16.48 9.26
N ASP A 127 -10.12 17.45 8.36
CA ASP A 127 -10.94 17.57 7.15
C ASP A 127 -10.40 16.69 6.02
#